data_AF-A0A1C1C745-F1
#
_entry.id   AF-A0A1C1C745-F1
#
_cell.length_a   1.000
_cell.length_b   1.000
_cell.length_c   1.000
_cell.angle_alpha   90.00
_cell.angle_beta   90.00
_cell.angle_gamma   90.00
#
_symmetry.space_group_name_H-M   'P 1'
#
loop_
_entity.id
_entity.type
_entity.pdbx_description
1 polymer ?
#
loop_
_entity_poly.entity_id
_entity_poly.type
_entity_poly.pdbx_seq_one_letter_code
_entity_poly.pdbx_strand_id
1 'polypeptide(L)'
;MAQDPSPDRPFSQSQLNSTDLTSELCIQTDRNHPQHTSTCPRCQESMNRQFDNVLRTVMLREGWTEDQVNAVSLRGFATKAMAELAPDASAGPLEVQRQVYARNCVDELQARIDATREVHKARINEPPKGVVMSPPGPVARRGTGKMKCQKLL
;
A
#
# COMPACT_ATOMS: atom_id res chain seq x y z
N MET A 1 35.80 23.45 33.80
CA MET A 1 36.64 22.79 32.78
C MET A 1 36.45 21.30 32.94
N ALA A 2 36.25 20.58 31.82
CA ALA A 2 35.98 19.14 31.64
C ALA A 2 34.68 18.57 32.26
N GLN A 3 33.62 18.54 31.43
CA GLN A 3 32.41 17.73 31.63
C GLN A 3 32.64 16.34 31.05
N ASP A 4 32.26 15.32 31.82
CA ASP A 4 32.22 13.90 31.49
C ASP A 4 30.92 13.60 30.71
N PRO A 5 30.94 13.01 29.50
CA PRO A 5 29.73 12.56 28.83
C PRO A 5 29.36 11.15 29.29
N SER A 6 28.27 11.02 30.06
CA SER A 6 27.61 9.74 30.32
C SER A 6 27.18 9.06 29.01
N PRO A 7 27.35 7.73 28.88
CA PRO A 7 26.71 6.98 27.82
C PRO A 7 25.22 6.78 28.16
N ASP A 8 24.38 7.56 27.50
CA ASP A 8 22.93 7.41 27.54
C ASP A 8 22.50 6.03 27.01
N ARG A 9 21.90 5.28 27.94
CA ARG A 9 20.84 4.26 27.82
C ARG A 9 20.81 3.36 26.57
N PRO A 10 20.86 2.02 26.75
CA PRO A 10 20.41 1.11 25.70
C PRO A 10 18.91 1.34 25.44
N PHE A 11 18.61 1.56 24.16
CA PHE A 11 17.27 1.67 23.59
C PHE A 11 16.35 0.57 24.14
N SER A 12 15.32 0.96 24.89
CA SER A 12 14.24 0.05 25.30
C SER A 12 13.52 -0.48 24.06
N GLN A 13 13.86 -1.69 23.62
CA GLN A 13 12.95 -2.54 22.85
C GLN A 13 11.80 -2.95 23.77
N SER A 14 10.78 -2.11 23.85
CA SER A 14 9.53 -2.43 24.52
C SER A 14 8.39 -1.94 23.66
N GLN A 15 8.06 -2.76 22.65
CA GLN A 15 6.72 -2.96 22.06
C GLN A 15 6.83 -3.87 20.82
N LEU A 16 7.35 -5.09 21.01
CA LEU A 16 7.00 -6.19 20.13
C LEU A 16 5.67 -6.74 20.65
N ASN A 17 4.59 -6.23 20.07
CA ASN A 17 3.23 -6.65 20.40
C ASN A 17 3.07 -8.17 20.22
N SER A 18 2.69 -8.80 21.32
CA SER A 18 2.38 -10.21 21.54
C SER A 18 1.42 -10.84 20.52
N THR A 19 1.93 -11.15 19.32
CA THR A 19 1.26 -12.03 18.34
C THR A 19 2.16 -13.15 17.80
N ASP A 20 3.36 -13.33 18.39
CA ASP A 20 4.43 -14.17 17.83
C ASP A 20 4.53 -15.60 18.42
N LEU A 21 3.63 -16.01 19.33
CA LEU A 21 3.73 -17.33 19.98
C LEU A 21 3.22 -18.51 19.13
N THR A 22 2.61 -18.27 17.97
CA THR A 22 2.21 -19.34 17.04
C THR A 22 3.12 -19.44 15.79
N SER A 23 4.06 -18.49 15.65
CA SER A 23 5.09 -18.48 14.62
C SER A 23 6.14 -19.59 14.84
N GLU A 24 6.34 -20.00 16.10
CA GLU A 24 7.29 -21.06 16.49
C GLU A 24 6.96 -22.47 15.96
N LEU A 25 5.76 -22.70 15.40
CA LEU A 25 5.36 -24.02 14.91
C LEU A 25 5.75 -24.32 13.45
N CYS A 26 5.99 -23.34 12.56
CA CYS A 26 6.62 -23.65 11.23
C CYS A 26 8.16 -23.69 11.35
N ILE A 27 8.73 -23.39 12.53
CA ILE A 27 10.16 -23.25 12.78
C ILE A 27 10.89 -24.61 12.98
N GLN A 28 10.19 -25.69 13.33
CA GLN A 28 10.85 -26.93 13.74
C GLN A 28 11.11 -27.96 12.62
N THR A 29 10.29 -27.99 11.57
CA THR A 29 10.33 -29.15 10.66
C THR A 29 11.22 -28.97 9.44
N ASP A 30 11.52 -27.72 9.03
CA ASP A 30 12.05 -27.52 7.67
C ASP A 30 12.86 -26.21 7.49
N ARG A 31 13.52 -25.76 8.57
CA ARG A 31 14.38 -24.55 8.58
C ARG A 31 15.52 -24.57 7.55
N ASN A 32 15.86 -25.76 7.02
CA ASN A 32 16.95 -25.94 6.08
C ASN A 32 16.51 -26.06 4.62
N HIS A 33 15.21 -26.16 4.32
CA HIS A 33 14.78 -26.34 2.93
C HIS A 33 14.78 -25.01 2.16
N PRO A 34 15.42 -24.95 0.97
CA PRO A 34 15.53 -23.75 0.13
C PRO A 34 14.19 -23.07 -0.12
N GLN A 35 13.17 -23.90 -0.28
CA GLN A 35 11.84 -23.48 -0.68
C GLN A 35 10.89 -23.36 0.50
N HIS A 36 11.34 -23.53 1.75
CA HIS A 36 10.44 -23.57 2.90
C HIS A 36 9.52 -22.35 2.97
N THR A 37 10.05 -21.15 2.70
CA THR A 37 9.24 -19.93 2.71
C THR A 37 8.28 -19.85 1.52
N SER A 38 8.64 -20.44 0.38
CA SER A 38 7.80 -20.53 -0.82
C SER A 38 6.88 -21.75 -0.85
N THR A 39 6.98 -22.69 0.09
CA THR A 39 6.14 -23.90 0.15
C THR A 39 5.35 -24.04 1.46
N CYS A 40 5.85 -23.60 2.63
CA CYS A 40 5.09 -23.54 3.88
C CYS A 40 4.03 -22.43 3.74
N PRO A 41 2.72 -22.75 3.73
CA PRO A 41 1.68 -21.74 3.61
C PRO A 41 1.72 -20.70 4.73
N ARG A 42 2.18 -21.08 5.94
CA ARG A 42 2.35 -20.15 7.06
C ARG A 42 3.50 -19.17 6.81
N CYS A 43 4.60 -19.63 6.22
CA CYS A 43 5.71 -18.75 5.87
C CYS A 43 5.35 -17.81 4.71
N GLN A 44 4.62 -18.31 3.71
CA GLN A 44 4.08 -17.46 2.64
C GLN A 44 3.15 -16.38 3.21
N GLU A 45 2.24 -16.74 4.12
CA GLU A 45 1.34 -15.78 4.77
C GLU A 45 2.10 -14.75 5.60
N SER A 46 3.12 -15.17 6.35
CA SER A 46 4.00 -14.26 7.10
C SER A 46 4.73 -13.29 6.16
N MET A 47 5.26 -13.78 5.04
CA MET A 47 5.88 -12.93 4.02
C MET A 47 4.89 -11.95 3.39
N ASN A 48 3.68 -12.40 3.04
CA ASN A 48 2.64 -11.52 2.51
C ASN A 48 2.31 -10.39 3.50
N ARG A 49 2.23 -10.67 4.79
CA ARG A 49 2.03 -9.63 5.83
C ARG A 49 3.18 -8.62 5.86
N GLN A 50 4.42 -9.07 5.67
CA GLN A 50 5.56 -8.16 5.57
C GLN A 50 5.46 -7.27 4.33
N PHE A 51 5.06 -7.82 3.18
CA PHE A 51 4.83 -7.03 1.96
C PHE A 51 3.73 -6.00 2.18
N ASP A 52 2.61 -6.40 2.78
CA ASP A 52 1.48 -5.52 3.10
C ASP A 52 1.90 -4.38 4.05
N ASN A 53 2.73 -4.67 5.06
CA ASN A 53 3.26 -3.64 5.98
C ASN A 53 4.15 -2.62 5.26
N VAL A 54 5.03 -3.09 4.37
CA VAL A 54 5.89 -2.19 3.57
C VAL A 54 5.03 -1.35 2.63
N LEU A 55 4.08 -1.95 1.92
CA LEU A 55 3.18 -1.24 1.01
C LEU A 55 2.35 -0.19 1.73
N ARG A 56 1.74 -0.52 2.88
CA ARG A 56 1.04 0.45 3.73
C ARG A 56 1.93 1.64 4.09
N THR A 57 3.17 1.38 4.49
CA THR A 57 4.14 2.43 4.84
C THR A 57 4.48 3.31 3.64
N VAL A 58 4.70 2.72 2.46
CA VAL A 58 4.99 3.46 1.23
C VAL A 58 3.78 4.30 0.82
N MET A 59 2.58 3.73 0.80
CA MET A 59 1.36 4.46 0.44
C MET A 59 1.13 5.69 1.34
N LEU A 60 1.28 5.53 2.66
CA LEU A 60 1.15 6.67 3.59
C LEU A 60 2.20 7.76 3.32
N ARG A 61 3.44 7.38 2.97
CA ARG A 61 4.50 8.33 2.59
C ARG A 61 4.24 9.05 1.27
N GLU A 62 3.59 8.37 0.32
CA GLU A 62 3.19 8.94 -0.97
C GLU A 62 1.94 9.82 -0.87
N GLY A 63 1.35 9.98 0.33
CA GLY A 63 0.23 10.88 0.58
C GLY A 63 -1.14 10.22 0.56
N TRP A 64 -1.21 8.88 0.59
CA TRP A 64 -2.49 8.19 0.80
C TRP A 64 -3.00 8.39 2.22
N THR A 65 -4.31 8.55 2.39
CA THR A 65 -4.94 8.55 3.72
C THR A 65 -5.10 7.13 4.25
N GLU A 66 -5.21 6.97 5.57
CA GLU A 66 -5.47 5.66 6.18
C GLU A 66 -6.74 4.99 5.62
N ASP A 67 -7.80 5.77 5.41
CA ASP A 67 -9.04 5.30 4.77
C ASP A 67 -8.80 4.78 3.36
N GLN A 68 -7.98 5.48 2.56
CA GLN A 68 -7.67 5.04 1.21
C GLN A 68 -6.81 3.76 1.22
N VAL A 69 -5.87 3.62 2.15
CA VAL A 69 -5.06 2.41 2.31
C VAL A 69 -5.92 1.23 2.75
N ASN A 70 -6.85 1.45 3.69
CA ASN A 70 -7.76 0.41 4.16
C ASN A 70 -8.82 0.02 3.12
N ALA A 71 -9.19 0.95 2.23
CA ALA A 71 -10.16 0.70 1.16
C ALA A 71 -9.58 -0.10 -0.02
N VAL A 72 -8.26 -0.14 -0.20
CA VAL A 72 -7.62 -0.94 -1.25
C VAL A 72 -7.22 -2.32 -0.74
N SER A 73 -7.42 -3.34 -1.58
CA SER A 73 -6.84 -4.65 -1.32
C SER A 73 -5.35 -4.60 -1.68
N LEU A 74 -4.47 -4.59 -0.67
CA LEU A 74 -3.01 -4.58 -0.88
C LEU A 74 -2.54 -5.80 -1.68
N ARG A 75 -3.23 -6.94 -1.51
CA ARG A 75 -3.00 -8.15 -2.31
C ARG A 75 -3.35 -7.98 -3.79
N GLY A 76 -4.21 -7.02 -4.12
CA GLY A 76 -4.59 -6.70 -5.51
C GLY A 76 -3.45 -6.08 -6.32
N PHE A 77 -2.38 -5.60 -5.68
CA PHE A 77 -1.19 -5.10 -6.39
C PHE A 77 -0.19 -6.20 -6.74
N ALA A 78 -0.38 -7.42 -6.21
CA ALA A 78 0.53 -8.54 -6.48
C ALA A 78 0.52 -8.91 -7.97
N THR A 79 1.71 -9.00 -8.56
CA THR A 79 1.85 -9.49 -9.95
C THR A 79 2.07 -10.99 -10.00
N LYS A 80 2.62 -11.56 -8.91
CA LYS A 80 2.93 -12.98 -8.77
C LYS A 80 2.47 -13.53 -7.42
N ALA A 81 2.09 -14.81 -7.42
CA ALA A 81 1.85 -15.54 -6.19
C ALA A 81 3.19 -15.87 -5.48
N MET A 82 3.17 -16.03 -4.16
CA MET A 82 4.40 -16.37 -3.40
C MET A 82 5.07 -17.67 -3.88
N ALA A 83 4.27 -18.64 -4.34
CA ALA A 83 4.77 -19.88 -4.92
C ALA A 83 5.52 -19.67 -6.24
N GLU A 84 5.16 -18.64 -7.02
CA GLU A 84 5.80 -18.29 -8.30
C GLU A 84 7.11 -17.55 -8.11
N LEU A 85 7.37 -17.02 -6.90
CA LEU A 85 8.65 -16.42 -6.55
C LEU A 85 9.71 -17.47 -6.22
N ALA A 86 9.31 -18.73 -6.03
CA ALA A 86 10.20 -19.82 -5.68
C ALA A 86 11.34 -19.96 -6.71
N PRO A 87 12.59 -20.16 -6.26
CA PRO A 87 13.68 -20.45 -7.17
C PRO A 87 13.46 -21.84 -7.78
N ASP A 88 13.92 -22.03 -9.01
CA ASP A 88 14.00 -23.36 -9.59
C ASP A 88 14.91 -24.23 -8.71
N ALA A 89 14.39 -25.39 -8.30
CA ALA A 89 15.10 -26.35 -7.45
C ALA A 89 16.41 -26.84 -8.08
N SER A 90 16.54 -26.73 -9.41
CA SER A 90 17.72 -27.12 -10.18
C SER A 90 18.70 -25.96 -10.45
N ALA A 91 18.40 -24.72 -10.04
CA ALA A 91 19.17 -23.52 -10.38
C ALA A 91 20.57 -23.43 -9.74
N GLY A 92 20.94 -24.38 -8.88
CA GLY A 92 22.27 -24.44 -8.28
C GLY A 92 22.25 -24.75 -6.78
N PRO A 93 23.36 -24.48 -6.08
CA PRO A 93 23.48 -24.68 -4.64
C PRO A 93 22.38 -23.96 -3.86
N LEU A 94 22.06 -24.48 -2.68
CA LEU A 94 21.05 -23.92 -1.76
C LEU A 94 21.20 -22.41 -1.52
N GLU A 95 22.43 -21.93 -1.39
CA GLU A 95 22.72 -20.52 -1.19
C GLU A 95 22.32 -19.66 -2.40
N VAL A 96 22.57 -20.15 -3.61
CA VAL A 96 22.15 -19.49 -4.85
C VAL A 96 20.63 -19.45 -4.93
N GLN A 97 19.94 -20.54 -4.60
CA GLN A 97 18.48 -20.59 -4.58
C GLN A 97 17.88 -19.56 -3.59
N ARG A 98 18.46 -19.43 -2.39
CA ARG A 98 18.04 -18.44 -1.40
C ARG A 98 18.25 -17.00 -1.89
N GLN A 99 19.38 -16.71 -2.54
CA GLN A 99 19.65 -15.40 -3.13
C GLN A 99 18.66 -15.08 -4.27
N VAL A 100 18.36 -16.05 -5.14
CA VAL A 100 17.36 -15.91 -6.21
C VAL A 100 15.97 -15.65 -5.63
N TYR A 101 15.57 -16.40 -4.61
CA TYR A 101 14.29 -16.19 -3.93
C TYR A 101 14.19 -14.78 -3.32
N ALA A 102 15.23 -14.36 -2.58
CA ALA A 102 15.27 -13.03 -1.99
C ALA A 102 15.17 -11.92 -3.05
N ARG A 103 15.87 -12.07 -4.18
CA ARG A 103 15.77 -11.15 -5.31
C ARG A 103 14.35 -11.12 -5.89
N ASN A 104 13.75 -12.28 -6.15
CA ASN A 104 12.37 -12.37 -6.66
C ASN A 104 11.37 -11.69 -5.72
N CYS A 105 11.56 -11.82 -4.40
CA CYS A 105 10.76 -11.11 -3.40
C CYS A 105 10.92 -9.59 -3.48
N VAL A 106 12.15 -9.10 -3.63
CA VAL A 106 12.43 -7.66 -3.77
C VAL A 106 11.83 -7.11 -5.07
N ASP A 107 12.01 -7.83 -6.18
CA ASP A 107 11.48 -7.45 -7.50
C ASP A 107 9.95 -7.38 -7.48
N GLU A 108 9.29 -8.37 -6.86
CA GLU A 108 7.83 -8.36 -6.68
C GLU A 108 7.36 -7.22 -5.75
N LEU A 109 8.07 -6.97 -4.65
CA LEU A 109 7.73 -5.85 -3.76
C LEU A 109 7.85 -4.50 -4.48
N GLN A 110 8.89 -4.32 -5.29
CA GLN A 110 9.05 -3.12 -6.11
C GLN A 110 7.93 -2.99 -7.15
N ALA A 111 7.55 -4.09 -7.82
CA ALA A 111 6.42 -4.10 -8.75
C ALA A 111 5.10 -3.69 -8.07
N ARG A 112 4.85 -4.16 -6.85
CA ARG A 112 3.67 -3.74 -6.06
C ARG A 112 3.72 -2.25 -5.71
N ILE A 113 4.88 -1.74 -5.30
CA ILE A 113 5.07 -0.30 -5.03
C ILE A 113 4.78 0.52 -6.29
N ASP A 114 5.33 0.13 -7.43
CA ASP A 114 5.12 0.87 -8.68
C ASP A 114 3.65 0.84 -9.11
N ALA A 115 2.96 -0.30 -8.95
CA ALA A 115 1.52 -0.40 -9.19
C ALA A 115 0.71 0.52 -8.25
N THR A 116 1.07 0.61 -6.95
CA THR A 116 0.40 1.56 -6.03
C THR A 116 0.61 3.02 -6.45
N ARG A 117 1.82 3.37 -6.93
CA ARG A 117 2.15 4.70 -7.41
C ARG A 117 1.37 5.06 -8.66
N GLU A 118 1.24 4.15 -9.62
CA GLU A 118 0.46 4.39 -10.83
C GLU A 118 -1.02 4.62 -10.51
N VAL A 119 -1.61 3.85 -9.58
CA VAL A 119 -2.98 4.11 -9.12
C VAL A 119 -3.09 5.47 -8.42
N HIS A 120 -2.10 5.86 -7.62
CA HIS A 120 -2.11 7.15 -6.94
C HIS A 120 -2.04 8.32 -7.94
N LYS A 121 -1.12 8.25 -8.91
CA LYS A 121 -0.98 9.23 -9.99
C LYS A 121 -2.27 9.33 -10.81
N ALA A 122 -2.88 8.21 -11.16
CA ALA A 122 -4.15 8.20 -11.88
C ALA A 122 -5.25 8.93 -11.11
N ARG A 123 -5.35 8.70 -9.79
CA ARG A 123 -6.34 9.38 -8.92
C ARG A 123 -6.11 10.88 -8.81
N ILE A 124 -4.86 11.33 -8.67
CA ILE A 124 -4.53 12.76 -8.59
C ILE A 124 -4.81 13.46 -9.94
N ASN A 125 -4.58 12.78 -11.05
CA ASN A 125 -4.79 13.31 -12.39
C ASN A 125 -6.24 13.22 -12.88
N GLU A 126 -7.12 12.47 -12.21
CA GLU A 126 -8.53 12.45 -12.56
C GLU A 126 -9.13 13.86 -12.30
N PRO A 127 -9.60 14.57 -13.35
CA PRO A 127 -10.31 15.82 -13.13
C PRO A 127 -11.56 15.50 -12.30
N PRO A 128 -12.00 16.41 -11.40
CA PRO A 128 -13.14 16.15 -10.54
C PRO A 128 -14.36 15.82 -11.41
N LYS A 129 -14.69 14.53 -11.49
CA LYS A 129 -15.92 13.98 -12.09
C LYS A 129 -17.08 14.49 -11.25
N GLY A 130 -17.48 15.74 -11.45
CA GLY A 130 -18.48 16.36 -10.58
C GLY A 130 -18.62 17.88 -10.65
N VAL A 131 -17.71 18.64 -11.30
CA VAL A 131 -18.09 19.99 -11.72
C VAL A 131 -18.95 19.85 -12.97
N VAL A 132 -20.23 19.55 -12.74
CA VAL A 132 -21.28 19.99 -13.64
C VAL A 132 -21.11 21.50 -13.72
N MET A 133 -20.38 21.98 -14.73
CA MET A 133 -20.58 23.34 -15.24
C MET A 133 -22.04 23.35 -15.65
N SER A 134 -22.91 23.79 -14.73
CA SER A 134 -24.28 24.09 -15.09
C SER A 134 -24.17 25.04 -16.29
N PRO A 135 -24.85 24.76 -17.42
CA PRO A 135 -24.92 25.72 -18.49
C PRO A 135 -25.44 27.04 -17.90
N PRO A 136 -24.98 28.22 -18.40
CA PRO A 136 -25.49 29.49 -17.91
C PRO A 136 -27.02 29.43 -17.98
N GLY A 137 -27.65 29.43 -16.79
CA GLY A 137 -29.09 29.34 -16.68
C GLY A 137 -29.73 30.42 -17.55
N PRO A 138 -30.88 30.15 -18.19
CA PRO A 138 -31.54 31.12 -19.03
C PRO A 138 -31.75 32.40 -18.23
N VAL A 139 -31.23 33.50 -18.76
CA VAL A 139 -31.36 34.84 -18.20
C VAL A 139 -32.86 35.13 -18.09
N ALA A 140 -33.43 34.96 -16.90
CA ALA A 140 -34.81 35.33 -16.62
C ALA A 140 -34.88 36.86 -16.69
N ARG A 141 -35.23 37.36 -17.88
CA ARG A 141 -35.57 38.76 -18.14
C ARG A 141 -36.63 39.19 -17.13
N ARG A 142 -36.20 39.93 -16.10
CA ARG A 142 -37.07 40.66 -15.19
C ARG A 142 -37.86 41.69 -16.00
N GLY A 143 -39.17 41.48 -16.02
CA GLY A 143 -40.17 42.53 -15.80
C GLY A 143 -40.16 43.72 -16.75
N THR A 144 -40.83 43.57 -17.91
CA THR A 144 -41.39 44.70 -18.65
C THR A 144 -42.84 44.36 -19.00
N GLY A 145 -43.80 45.13 -18.47
CA GLY A 145 -45.14 45.16 -19.05
C GLY A 145 -46.30 45.10 -18.07
N LYS A 146 -46.56 46.21 -17.36
CA LYS A 146 -47.93 46.66 -17.07
C LYS A 146 -47.97 48.19 -17.07
N MET A 147 -48.25 48.78 -18.22
CA MET A 147 -48.86 50.11 -18.28
C MET A 147 -50.37 49.91 -18.39
N LYS A 148 -51.10 50.23 -17.32
CA LYS A 148 -52.54 50.45 -17.36
C LYS A 148 -52.74 51.96 -17.19
N CYS A 149 -52.95 52.68 -18.28
CA CYS A 149 -53.45 54.05 -18.24
C CYS A 149 -54.93 53.98 -17.85
N GLN A 150 -55.23 54.45 -16.64
CA GLN A 150 -56.59 54.66 -16.15
C GLN A 150 -57.02 56.06 -16.62
N LYS A 151 -58.08 56.10 -17.44
CA LYS A 151 -58.74 57.34 -17.87
C LYS A 151 -59.29 58.05 -16.62
N LEU A 152 -58.84 59.29 -16.43
CA LEU A 152 -59.49 60.28 -15.58
C LEU A 152 -60.79 60.73 -16.25
N LEU A 153 -61.73 61.08 -15.37
CA LEU A 153 -63.07 61.63 -15.55
C LEU A 153 -63.25 62.57 -16.75
#